data_AF-A0A3D9UVF4-F1
#
_entry.id   AF-A0A3D9UVF4-F1
#
_cell.length_a   1.000
_cell.length_b   1.000
_cell.length_c   1.000
_cell.angle_alpha   90.00
_cell.angle_beta   90.00
_cell.angle_gamma   90.00
#
_symmetry.space_group_name_H-M   'P 1'
#
loop_
_entity.id
_entity.type
_entity.pdbx_description
1 polymer ?
#
loop_
_entity_poly.entity_id
_entity_poly.type
_entity_poly.pdbx_seq_one_letter_code
_entity_poly.pdbx_strand_id
1 'polypeptide(L)'
;MKKCAYCGTDKNFTREHIIPASLIEFFPEQDITINSQRVFKDNRGPVISDVCQDCNNGFLSRLDTEGKNLISKYFLAKYDENDEVQIEYNYSMLARWLMKIAYNGERASKEDVTWFENNLSYILGGKYSAKFSIFAGVYVDMSPFGEGVMSDYIPLRVTPNPKLLEEGTAKEEQYKKLLGSFLFRFGSAMFLLFLWKDDINRELKKQLELKFIKKFPYSLLTDEGGAKLHRATDPIACMEIALIYGYKGRILNEAKAKKALGGRDYKDIRADIESKYTGDFLKKGRLMNEHLMFPKDKNVKRELDKFFSKE
;
A
#
# COMPACT_ATOMS: atom_id res chain seq x y z
N MET A 1 21.73 14.47 -21.76
CA MET A 1 21.26 13.22 -22.40
C MET A 1 20.52 12.39 -21.36
N LYS A 2 19.31 11.91 -21.64
CA LYS A 2 18.53 11.11 -20.69
C LYS A 2 19.20 9.73 -20.53
N LYS A 3 19.31 9.25 -19.29
CA LYS A 3 19.88 7.94 -18.96
C LYS A 3 18.80 7.06 -18.32
N CYS A 4 18.93 5.75 -18.50
CA CYS A 4 18.12 4.76 -17.83
C CYS A 4 18.37 4.84 -16.33
N ALA A 5 17.31 4.99 -15.54
CA ALA A 5 17.40 5.06 -14.09
C ALA A 5 18.01 3.80 -13.43
N TYR A 6 18.02 2.68 -14.15
CA TYR A 6 18.50 1.41 -13.63
C TYR A 6 19.93 1.08 -14.08
N CYS A 7 20.17 1.06 -15.39
CA CYS A 7 21.47 0.64 -15.95
C CYS A 7 22.32 1.78 -16.51
N GLY A 8 21.82 3.01 -16.52
CA GLY A 8 22.56 4.19 -16.99
C GLY A 8 22.69 4.33 -18.52
N THR A 9 22.16 3.40 -19.32
CA THR A 9 22.18 3.49 -20.79
C THR A 9 21.29 4.61 -21.33
N ASP A 10 21.55 5.09 -22.54
CA ASP A 10 20.92 6.29 -23.12
C ASP A 10 20.00 6.01 -24.32
N LYS A 11 19.57 4.75 -24.51
CA LYS A 11 18.81 4.29 -25.69
C LYS A 11 17.52 3.56 -25.33
N ASN A 12 16.58 3.56 -26.28
CA ASN A 12 15.36 2.74 -26.30
C ASN A 12 14.52 2.83 -25.02
N PHE A 13 14.10 4.05 -24.65
CA PHE A 13 13.25 4.26 -23.48
C PHE A 13 11.82 3.77 -23.72
N THR A 14 11.24 3.20 -22.67
CA THR A 14 9.86 2.68 -22.67
C THR A 14 9.06 3.34 -21.56
N ARG A 15 7.73 3.19 -21.60
CA ARG A 15 6.87 3.54 -20.47
C ARG A 15 6.81 2.37 -19.52
N GLU A 16 7.16 2.61 -18.27
CA GLU A 16 7.14 1.62 -17.21
C GLU A 16 6.12 2.04 -16.14
N HIS A 17 5.27 1.11 -15.71
CA HIS A 17 4.30 1.42 -14.64
C HIS A 17 4.98 1.39 -13.28
N ILE A 18 4.59 2.30 -12.39
CA ILE A 18 5.12 2.32 -11.03
C ILE A 18 4.59 1.12 -10.24
N ILE A 19 3.26 0.97 -10.19
CA ILE A 19 2.59 -0.27 -9.76
C ILE A 19 2.35 -1.09 -11.04
N PRO A 20 2.71 -2.38 -11.09
CA PRO A 20 2.63 -3.17 -12.33
C PRO A 20 1.22 -3.15 -12.92
N ALA A 21 1.11 -2.96 -14.24
CA ALA A 21 -0.18 -2.96 -14.94
C ALA A 21 -1.01 -4.23 -14.66
N SER A 22 -0.35 -5.37 -14.53
CA SER A 22 -0.99 -6.64 -14.20
C SER A 22 -1.63 -6.71 -12.81
N LEU A 23 -1.19 -5.87 -11.85
CA LEU A 23 -1.89 -5.70 -10.58
C LEU A 23 -3.07 -4.74 -10.71
N ILE A 24 -2.92 -3.69 -11.52
CA ILE A 24 -4.01 -2.72 -11.80
C ILE A 24 -5.19 -3.44 -12.43
N GLU A 25 -4.94 -4.41 -13.32
CA GLU A 25 -5.96 -5.27 -13.93
C GLU A 25 -6.78 -6.08 -12.93
N PHE A 26 -6.28 -6.35 -11.71
CA PHE A 26 -7.06 -7.04 -10.67
C PHE A 26 -8.08 -6.14 -9.97
N PHE A 27 -7.94 -4.81 -10.06
CA PHE A 27 -8.79 -3.85 -9.35
C PHE A 27 -9.31 -2.77 -10.31
N PRO A 28 -10.04 -3.14 -11.38
CA PRO A 28 -10.53 -2.20 -12.41
C PRO A 28 -11.48 -1.12 -11.85
N GLU A 29 -12.07 -1.36 -10.69
CA GLU A 29 -12.95 -0.44 -9.96
C GLU A 29 -12.21 0.71 -9.26
N GLN A 30 -10.91 0.57 -9.00
CA GLN A 30 -10.09 1.65 -8.48
C GLN A 30 -9.81 2.65 -9.61
N ASP A 31 -10.37 3.85 -9.47
CA ASP A 31 -10.22 4.94 -10.44
C ASP A 31 -9.59 6.19 -9.84
N ILE A 32 -9.01 6.06 -8.65
CA ILE A 32 -8.26 7.10 -7.95
C ILE A 32 -6.84 6.59 -7.71
N THR A 33 -5.87 7.44 -8.03
CA THR A 33 -4.46 7.26 -7.69
C THR A 33 -4.03 8.36 -6.74
N ILE A 34 -3.32 7.95 -5.68
CA ILE A 34 -2.71 8.84 -4.69
C ILE A 34 -1.19 8.65 -4.78
N ASN A 35 -0.45 9.74 -4.95
CA ASN A 35 0.99 9.77 -4.74
C ASN A 35 1.37 10.87 -3.72
N SER A 36 2.66 11.04 -3.42
CA SER A 36 3.10 12.03 -2.42
C SER A 36 2.73 13.48 -2.75
N GLN A 37 2.44 13.79 -4.01
CA GLN A 37 2.21 15.17 -4.47
C GLN A 37 0.73 15.49 -4.74
N ARG A 38 -0.07 14.50 -5.14
CA ARG A 38 -1.43 14.73 -5.63
C ARG A 38 -2.31 13.48 -5.56
N VAL A 39 -3.62 13.75 -5.50
CA VAL A 39 -4.69 12.80 -5.75
C VAL A 39 -5.25 13.10 -7.14
N PHE A 40 -5.47 12.09 -7.97
CA PHE A 40 -6.05 12.27 -9.31
C PHE A 40 -6.84 11.05 -9.79
N LYS A 41 -7.82 11.29 -10.66
CA LYS A 41 -8.58 10.25 -11.35
C LYS A 41 -7.71 9.52 -12.37
N ASP A 42 -7.53 8.22 -12.17
CA ASP A 42 -6.80 7.32 -13.05
C ASP A 42 -7.10 5.86 -12.70
N ASN A 43 -7.36 5.05 -13.72
CA ASN A 43 -7.56 3.61 -13.62
C ASN A 43 -6.51 2.80 -14.41
N ARG A 44 -5.50 3.46 -14.98
CA ARG A 44 -4.38 2.83 -15.70
C ARG A 44 -3.07 2.86 -14.92
N GLY A 45 -3.01 3.68 -13.88
CA GLY A 45 -1.86 3.86 -13.01
C GLY A 45 -0.77 4.76 -13.62
N PRO A 46 0.09 5.33 -12.76
CA PRO A 46 1.15 6.22 -13.18
C PRO A 46 2.29 5.45 -13.87
N VAL A 47 2.85 6.07 -14.91
CA VAL A 47 3.99 5.56 -15.67
C VAL A 47 5.16 6.54 -15.63
N ILE A 48 6.37 5.98 -15.62
CA ILE A 48 7.63 6.68 -15.81
C ILE A 48 8.20 6.38 -17.21
N SER A 49 9.10 7.23 -17.71
CA SER A 49 9.63 7.11 -19.08
C SER A 49 11.16 7.08 -19.14
N ASP A 50 11.82 6.93 -18.00
CA ASP A 50 13.28 6.93 -17.83
C ASP A 50 13.87 5.52 -17.67
N VAL A 51 13.15 4.49 -18.15
CA VAL A 51 13.60 3.09 -18.11
C VAL A 51 13.81 2.58 -19.53
N CYS A 52 14.98 2.01 -19.82
CA CYS A 52 15.26 1.41 -21.13
C CYS A 52 14.51 0.08 -21.31
N GLN A 53 14.31 -0.32 -22.56
CA GLN A 53 13.61 -1.53 -22.94
C GLN A 53 14.21 -2.79 -22.30
N ASP A 54 15.54 -2.89 -22.22
CA ASP A 54 16.22 -4.07 -21.68
C ASP A 54 15.98 -4.25 -20.18
N CYS A 55 15.97 -3.15 -19.41
CA CYS A 55 15.61 -3.20 -18.00
C CYS A 55 14.13 -3.52 -17.82
N ASN A 56 13.27 -2.81 -18.55
CA ASN A 56 11.82 -2.93 -18.43
C ASN A 56 11.35 -4.35 -18.77
N ASN A 57 11.68 -4.83 -19.97
CA ASN A 57 11.26 -6.15 -20.46
C ASN A 57 12.12 -7.31 -19.93
N GLY A 58 13.22 -6.99 -19.23
CA GLY A 58 14.13 -7.97 -18.66
C GLY A 58 13.82 -8.26 -17.19
N PHE A 59 14.75 -7.92 -16.32
CA PHE A 59 14.67 -8.28 -14.90
C PHE A 59 13.48 -7.61 -14.18
N LEU A 60 13.11 -6.38 -14.55
CA LEU A 60 12.01 -5.66 -13.88
C LEU A 60 10.65 -6.29 -14.18
N SER A 61 10.41 -6.79 -15.40
CA SER A 61 9.21 -7.56 -15.75
C SER A 61 9.12 -8.89 -14.99
N ARG A 62 10.25 -9.54 -14.72
CA ARG A 62 10.29 -10.75 -13.88
C ARG A 62 9.87 -10.44 -12.44
N LEU A 63 10.36 -9.34 -11.86
CA LEU A 63 9.93 -8.89 -10.53
C LEU A 63 8.42 -8.66 -10.47
N ASP A 64 7.83 -8.05 -11.49
CA ASP A 64 6.39 -7.83 -11.55
C ASP A 64 5.60 -9.13 -11.65
N THR A 65 6.11 -10.11 -12.38
CA THR A 65 5.50 -11.43 -12.49
C THR A 65 5.49 -12.14 -11.14
N GLU A 66 6.60 -12.11 -10.40
CA GLU A 66 6.68 -12.68 -9.06
C GLU A 66 5.72 -11.99 -8.08
N GLY A 67 5.68 -10.65 -8.09
CA GLY A 67 4.73 -9.87 -7.31
C GLY A 67 3.28 -10.22 -7.64
N LYS A 68 2.93 -10.27 -8.93
CA LYS A 68 1.60 -10.67 -9.40
C LYS A 68 1.21 -12.05 -8.89
N ASN A 69 2.11 -13.03 -9.02
CA ASN A 69 1.84 -14.40 -8.58
C ASN A 69 1.57 -14.45 -7.07
N LEU A 70 2.36 -13.74 -6.26
CA LEU A 70 2.15 -13.65 -4.82
C LEU A 70 0.79 -13.03 -4.47
N ILE A 71 0.45 -11.89 -5.09
CA ILE A 71 -0.83 -11.19 -4.85
C ILE A 71 -2.01 -12.04 -5.30
N SER A 72 -1.95 -12.63 -6.49
CA SER A 72 -3.03 -13.47 -7.01
C SER A 72 -3.28 -14.72 -6.17
N LYS A 73 -2.23 -15.33 -5.61
CA LYS A 73 -2.33 -16.56 -4.83
C LYS A 73 -2.97 -16.33 -3.46
N TYR A 74 -2.67 -15.21 -2.80
CA TYR A 74 -3.05 -15.01 -1.39
C TYR A 74 -3.85 -13.74 -1.10
N PHE A 75 -3.82 -12.71 -1.93
CA PHE A 75 -4.22 -11.36 -1.51
C PHE A 75 -5.35 -10.72 -2.34
N LEU A 76 -5.98 -11.49 -3.22
CA LEU A 76 -7.25 -11.10 -3.87
C LEU A 76 -8.47 -11.43 -2.99
N ALA A 77 -8.31 -12.34 -2.02
CA ALA A 77 -9.37 -12.71 -1.09
C ALA A 77 -9.59 -11.61 -0.03
N LYS A 78 -10.84 -11.50 0.43
CA LYS A 78 -11.20 -10.80 1.67
C LYS A 78 -10.96 -11.74 2.83
N TYR A 79 -10.43 -11.20 3.92
CA TYR A 79 -10.15 -11.93 5.16
C TYR A 79 -11.00 -11.40 6.29
N ASP A 80 -11.22 -12.25 7.29
CA ASP A 80 -11.88 -11.93 8.54
C ASP A 80 -10.91 -11.54 9.65
N GLU A 81 -11.46 -10.97 10.73
CA GLU A 81 -10.69 -10.39 11.84
C GLU A 81 -9.63 -11.32 12.44
N ASN A 82 -9.99 -12.60 12.60
CA ASN A 82 -9.19 -13.62 13.27
C ASN A 82 -8.46 -14.55 12.29
N ASP A 83 -8.56 -14.27 10.99
CA ASP A 83 -7.92 -15.09 9.98
C ASP A 83 -6.40 -15.02 10.11
N GLU A 84 -5.81 -16.15 9.75
CA GLU A 84 -4.39 -16.33 9.70
C GLU A 84 -4.00 -16.79 8.30
N VAL A 85 -3.11 -16.01 7.68
CA VAL A 85 -2.73 -16.24 6.29
C VAL A 85 -1.31 -16.75 6.25
N GLN A 86 -1.14 -18.02 5.90
CA GLN A 86 0.17 -18.61 5.65
C GLN A 86 0.56 -18.34 4.20
N ILE A 87 1.70 -17.66 4.02
CA ILE A 87 2.23 -17.34 2.70
C ILE A 87 3.61 -17.96 2.50
N GLU A 88 3.90 -18.21 1.23
CA GLU A 88 5.22 -18.59 0.74
C GLU A 88 5.68 -17.53 -0.25
N TYR A 89 6.95 -17.16 -0.17
CA TYR A 89 7.50 -16.10 -1.01
C TYR A 89 9.00 -16.29 -1.22
N ASN A 90 9.50 -15.81 -2.37
CA ASN A 90 10.92 -15.65 -2.57
C ASN A 90 11.36 -14.29 -1.99
N TYR A 91 12.06 -14.30 -0.85
CA TYR A 91 12.45 -13.06 -0.15
C TYR A 91 13.22 -12.09 -1.05
N SER A 92 14.16 -12.58 -1.85
CA SER A 92 14.97 -11.73 -2.73
C SER A 92 14.13 -11.11 -3.84
N MET A 93 13.19 -11.85 -4.43
CA MET A 93 12.32 -11.31 -5.48
C MET A 93 11.31 -10.30 -4.92
N LEU A 94 10.67 -10.64 -3.80
CA LEU A 94 9.74 -9.74 -3.11
C LEU A 94 10.42 -8.43 -2.70
N ALA A 95 11.60 -8.50 -2.08
CA ALA A 95 12.34 -7.32 -1.67
C ALA A 95 12.67 -6.40 -2.85
N ARG A 96 13.20 -6.96 -3.94
CA ARG A 96 13.57 -6.19 -5.14
C ARG A 96 12.34 -5.59 -5.82
N TRP A 97 11.23 -6.30 -5.82
CA TRP A 97 9.97 -5.83 -6.38
C TRP A 97 9.41 -4.64 -5.59
N LEU A 98 9.35 -4.72 -4.25
CA LEU A 98 8.93 -3.60 -3.40
C LEU A 98 9.86 -2.39 -3.55
N MET A 99 11.18 -2.61 -3.61
CA MET A 99 12.16 -1.54 -3.84
C MET A 99 12.02 -0.91 -5.22
N LYS A 100 11.76 -1.69 -6.28
CA LYS A 100 11.49 -1.18 -7.63
C LYS A 100 10.31 -0.22 -7.60
N ILE A 101 9.20 -0.63 -6.98
CA ILE A 101 7.97 0.17 -6.90
C ILE A 101 8.23 1.46 -6.12
N ALA A 102 8.87 1.38 -4.94
CA ALA A 102 9.21 2.56 -4.15
C ALA A 102 10.17 3.50 -4.89
N TYR A 103 11.25 2.96 -5.48
CA TYR A 103 12.21 3.75 -6.25
C TYR A 103 11.55 4.47 -7.43
N ASN A 104 10.70 3.78 -8.20
CA ASN A 104 9.94 4.38 -9.30
C ASN A 104 8.96 5.47 -8.79
N GLY A 105 8.29 5.21 -7.67
CA GLY A 105 7.37 6.14 -7.01
C GLY A 105 8.05 7.44 -6.60
N GLU A 106 9.13 7.33 -5.81
CA GLU A 106 9.89 8.48 -5.32
C GLU A 106 10.50 9.29 -6.48
N ARG A 107 11.04 8.62 -7.52
CA ARG A 107 11.54 9.32 -8.72
C ARG A 107 10.44 10.08 -9.44
N ALA A 108 9.26 9.49 -9.62
CA ALA A 108 8.14 10.16 -10.27
C ALA A 108 7.67 11.39 -9.48
N SER A 109 7.78 11.32 -8.15
CA SER A 109 7.53 12.43 -7.23
C SER A 109 8.73 13.37 -7.02
N LYS A 110 9.86 13.16 -7.70
CA LYS A 110 11.09 13.97 -7.56
C LYS A 110 11.60 14.07 -6.11
N GLU A 111 11.40 13.02 -5.33
CA GLU A 111 11.92 12.89 -3.96
C GLU A 111 13.40 12.47 -3.97
N ASP A 112 14.03 12.46 -2.79
CA ASP A 112 15.40 11.94 -2.64
C ASP A 112 15.43 10.42 -2.81
N VAL A 113 16.18 9.96 -3.81
CA VAL A 113 16.33 8.53 -4.15
C VAL A 113 17.74 8.00 -3.92
N THR A 114 18.61 8.76 -3.25
CA THR A 114 20.04 8.41 -3.03
C THR A 114 20.21 7.00 -2.44
N TRP A 115 19.36 6.61 -1.49
CA TRP A 115 19.42 5.27 -0.91
C TRP A 115 19.18 4.18 -1.97
N PHE A 116 18.20 4.37 -2.86
CA PHE A 116 17.92 3.41 -3.93
C PHE A 116 19.04 3.39 -4.97
N GLU A 117 19.57 4.56 -5.36
CA GLU A 117 20.68 4.68 -6.30
C GLU A 117 21.93 3.92 -5.80
N ASN A 118 22.25 4.07 -4.51
CA ASN A 118 23.33 3.32 -3.86
C ASN A 118 23.08 1.80 -3.81
N ASN A 119 21.82 1.37 -3.91
CA ASN A 119 21.41 -0.03 -3.83
C ASN A 119 20.86 -0.60 -5.16
N LEU A 120 21.04 0.10 -6.29
CA LEU A 120 20.55 -0.31 -7.61
C LEU A 120 21.04 -1.70 -8.02
N SER A 121 22.31 -2.01 -7.71
CA SER A 121 22.89 -3.33 -7.98
C SER A 121 22.08 -4.45 -7.31
N TYR A 122 21.61 -4.25 -6.08
CA TYR A 122 20.76 -5.23 -5.40
C TYR A 122 19.39 -5.36 -6.06
N ILE A 123 18.76 -4.22 -6.40
CA ILE A 123 17.47 -4.18 -7.11
C ILE A 123 17.57 -4.94 -8.44
N LEU A 124 18.72 -4.86 -9.12
CA LEU A 124 18.99 -5.50 -10.42
C LEU A 124 19.55 -6.92 -10.36
N GLY A 125 19.48 -7.60 -9.20
CA GLY A 125 19.86 -9.00 -9.11
C GLY A 125 21.18 -9.28 -8.38
N GLY A 126 21.94 -8.24 -8.03
CA GLY A 126 23.21 -8.33 -7.31
C GLY A 126 23.07 -8.89 -5.89
N LYS A 127 24.19 -9.35 -5.34
CA LYS A 127 24.29 -10.01 -4.02
C LYS A 127 24.52 -9.06 -2.83
N TYR A 128 24.67 -7.75 -3.08
CA TYR A 128 25.03 -6.79 -2.04
C TYR A 128 23.94 -6.71 -0.95
N SER A 129 24.32 -6.66 0.34
CA SER A 129 23.32 -6.60 1.41
C SER A 129 22.79 -5.17 1.54
N ALA A 130 21.77 -4.81 0.78
CA ALA A 130 21.00 -3.62 1.07
C ALA A 130 20.51 -3.69 2.53
N LYS A 131 20.62 -2.59 3.28
CA LYS A 131 20.22 -2.56 4.69
C LYS A 131 18.74 -2.19 4.79
N PHE A 132 17.88 -3.21 4.71
CA PHE A 132 16.43 -3.04 4.79
C PHE A 132 15.77 -4.14 5.62
N SER A 133 14.52 -3.91 5.99
CA SER A 133 13.64 -4.91 6.61
C SER A 133 12.29 -4.88 5.92
N ILE A 134 11.65 -6.04 5.81
CA ILE A 134 10.29 -6.14 5.29
C ILE A 134 9.43 -6.76 6.36
N PHE A 135 8.31 -6.09 6.64
CA PHE A 135 7.26 -6.62 7.48
C PHE A 135 6.01 -6.82 6.65
N ALA A 136 5.21 -7.82 7.00
CA ALA A 136 3.98 -8.13 6.28
C ALA A 136 2.81 -8.33 7.25
N GLY A 137 1.63 -7.96 6.81
CA GLY A 137 0.37 -8.18 7.49
C GLY A 137 -0.77 -8.23 6.49
N VAL A 138 -1.99 -8.38 7.00
CA VAL A 138 -3.20 -8.50 6.18
C VAL A 138 -4.09 -7.28 6.41
N TYR A 139 -4.50 -6.64 5.32
CA TYR A 139 -5.61 -5.70 5.35
C TYR A 139 -6.91 -6.50 5.51
N VAL A 140 -7.55 -6.29 6.65
CA VAL A 140 -8.93 -6.70 6.88
C VAL A 140 -9.75 -5.42 6.92
N ASP A 141 -10.83 -5.36 6.16
CA ASP A 141 -11.75 -4.24 6.28
C ASP A 141 -12.39 -4.31 7.67
N MET A 142 -12.05 -3.35 8.53
CA MET A 142 -12.61 -3.13 9.86
C MET A 142 -13.44 -1.82 9.90
N SER A 143 -13.69 -1.20 8.75
CA SER A 143 -14.53 -0.01 8.66
C SER A 143 -15.99 -0.36 8.93
N PRO A 144 -16.73 0.35 9.79
CA PRO A 144 -18.12 -0.02 10.09
C PRO A 144 -19.05 0.00 8.86
N PHE A 145 -18.70 0.77 7.84
CA PHE A 145 -19.53 1.02 6.66
C PHE A 145 -19.10 0.22 5.44
N GLY A 146 -17.95 -0.45 5.48
CA GLY A 146 -17.36 -1.11 4.33
C GLY A 146 -16.51 -0.16 3.49
N GLU A 147 -15.46 -0.72 2.88
CA GLU A 147 -14.61 0.01 1.94
C GLU A 147 -15.40 0.48 0.72
N GLY A 148 -15.12 1.70 0.23
CA GLY A 148 -15.80 2.28 -0.93
C GLY A 148 -17.14 2.96 -0.62
N VAL A 149 -17.63 2.87 0.62
CA VAL A 149 -18.91 3.46 1.03
C VAL A 149 -18.74 4.89 1.57
N MET A 150 -17.88 5.07 2.57
CA MET A 150 -17.54 6.39 3.13
C MET A 150 -16.15 6.88 2.76
N SER A 151 -15.25 5.97 2.43
CA SER A 151 -13.90 6.24 1.93
C SER A 151 -13.74 5.66 0.53
N ASP A 152 -12.80 6.18 -0.25
CA ASP A 152 -12.50 5.62 -1.56
C ASP A 152 -12.00 4.18 -1.46
N TYR A 153 -12.35 3.36 -2.45
CA TYR A 153 -11.83 2.02 -2.61
C TYR A 153 -10.44 2.08 -3.27
N ILE A 154 -9.38 1.91 -2.48
CA ILE A 154 -7.98 2.05 -2.93
C ILE A 154 -7.15 0.83 -2.49
N PRO A 155 -7.39 -0.35 -3.09
CA PRO A 155 -6.63 -1.58 -2.81
C PRO A 155 -5.19 -1.54 -3.33
N LEU A 156 -4.84 -0.62 -4.23
CA LEU A 156 -3.48 -0.40 -4.74
C LEU A 156 -2.97 0.96 -4.28
N ARG A 157 -2.12 0.98 -3.25
CA ARG A 157 -1.53 2.21 -2.71
C ARG A 157 -0.09 1.98 -2.25
N VAL A 158 0.75 2.96 -2.52
CA VAL A 158 2.09 3.08 -1.94
C VAL A 158 2.12 4.36 -1.13
N THR A 159 2.39 4.25 0.16
CA THR A 159 2.45 5.36 1.09
C THR A 159 3.88 5.49 1.61
N PRO A 160 4.65 6.49 1.17
CA PRO A 160 5.94 6.83 1.77
C PRO A 160 5.76 7.34 3.20
N ASN A 161 6.67 6.95 4.06
CA ASN A 161 6.78 7.35 5.47
C ASN A 161 5.44 7.32 6.23
N PRO A 162 4.76 6.15 6.30
CA PRO A 162 3.57 6.00 7.13
C PRO A 162 3.89 6.30 8.59
N LYS A 163 2.93 6.88 9.31
CA LYS A 163 3.08 7.21 10.72
C LYS A 163 2.90 5.95 11.56
N LEU A 164 3.89 5.65 12.39
CA LEU A 164 3.87 4.51 13.30
C LEU A 164 3.34 4.96 14.67
N LEU A 165 2.13 4.55 15.04
CA LEU A 165 1.41 5.02 16.23
C LEU A 165 1.14 3.86 17.19
N GLU A 166 2.02 3.64 18.17
CA GLU A 166 1.88 2.51 19.11
C GLU A 166 0.59 2.58 19.95
N GLU A 167 0.26 3.75 20.51
CA GLU A 167 -0.77 3.91 21.55
C GLU A 167 -2.00 4.73 21.10
N GLY A 168 -2.21 4.90 19.79
CA GLY A 168 -3.41 5.55 19.26
C GLY A 168 -3.53 7.07 19.52
N THR A 169 -2.49 7.71 20.05
CA THR A 169 -2.39 9.17 20.26
C THR A 169 -1.14 9.75 19.59
N ALA A 170 -1.07 11.08 19.48
CA ALA A 170 -0.30 11.90 18.51
C ALA A 170 1.24 11.70 18.43
N LYS A 171 1.84 10.81 19.21
CA LYS A 171 3.29 10.60 19.19
C LYS A 171 3.66 9.45 18.26
N GLU A 172 4.35 9.81 17.20
CA GLU A 172 4.95 8.87 16.26
C GLU A 172 6.15 8.14 16.90
N GLU A 173 6.18 6.81 16.77
CA GLU A 173 7.30 5.98 17.18
C GLU A 173 8.46 6.17 16.20
N GLN A 174 9.59 6.63 16.72
CA GLN A 174 10.80 6.82 15.92
C GLN A 174 11.77 5.65 16.10
N TYR A 175 12.34 5.20 14.98
CA TYR A 175 13.35 4.14 14.95
C TYR A 175 14.72 4.72 14.64
N LYS A 176 15.67 4.52 15.54
CA LYS A 176 17.06 4.96 15.35
C LYS A 176 17.62 4.36 14.05
N LYS A 177 18.32 5.16 13.26
CA LYS A 177 18.90 4.77 11.94
C LYS A 177 17.88 4.41 10.85
N LEU A 178 16.57 4.55 11.08
CA LEU A 178 15.60 4.48 9.99
C LEU A 178 15.78 5.73 9.11
N LEU A 179 15.99 5.54 7.82
CA LEU A 179 16.13 6.61 6.84
C LEU A 179 14.79 6.95 6.21
N GLY A 180 14.00 5.93 5.89
CA GLY A 180 12.66 6.06 5.33
C GLY A 180 11.90 4.75 5.41
N SER A 181 10.60 4.81 5.18
CA SER A 181 9.75 3.62 5.13
C SER A 181 8.66 3.73 4.07
N PHE A 182 8.15 2.59 3.60
CA PHE A 182 7.10 2.53 2.59
C PHE A 182 6.07 1.48 2.98
N LEU A 183 4.81 1.88 3.06
CA LEU A 183 3.69 0.96 3.17
C LEU A 183 3.12 0.71 1.78
N PHE A 184 3.00 -0.57 1.43
CA PHE A 184 2.35 -1.04 0.21
C PHE A 184 1.07 -1.75 0.59
N ARG A 185 -0.03 -1.32 0.00
CA ARG A 185 -1.29 -2.05 0.00
C ARG A 185 -1.53 -2.59 -1.40
N PHE A 186 -1.66 -3.91 -1.52
CA PHE A 186 -2.01 -4.60 -2.77
C PHE A 186 -3.12 -5.62 -2.51
N GLY A 187 -4.37 -5.22 -2.74
CA GLY A 187 -5.54 -5.98 -2.30
C GLY A 187 -5.57 -6.07 -0.78
N SER A 188 -5.57 -7.30 -0.25
CA SER A 188 -5.45 -7.56 1.18
C SER A 188 -4.01 -7.65 1.69
N ALA A 189 -2.99 -7.55 0.82
CA ALA A 189 -1.59 -7.53 1.25
C ALA A 189 -1.22 -6.17 1.86
N MET A 190 -0.53 -6.19 3.00
CA MET A 190 0.12 -5.02 3.59
C MET A 190 1.60 -5.32 3.77
N PHE A 191 2.47 -4.67 3.00
CA PHE A 191 3.93 -4.77 3.16
C PHE A 191 4.50 -3.46 3.68
N LEU A 192 5.43 -3.54 4.62
CA LEU A 192 6.15 -2.38 5.16
C LEU A 192 7.64 -2.57 4.91
N LEU A 193 8.23 -1.73 4.06
CA LEU A 193 9.65 -1.71 3.77
C LEU A 193 10.31 -0.63 4.62
N PHE A 194 11.29 -1.01 5.45
CA PHE A 194 12.16 -0.09 6.17
C PHE A 194 13.50 0.02 5.47
N LEU A 195 13.93 1.26 5.21
CA LEU A 195 15.25 1.57 4.68
C LEU A 195 16.14 2.07 5.82
N TRP A 196 17.22 1.36 6.10
CA TRP A 196 18.14 1.73 7.16
C TRP A 196 19.34 2.50 6.61
N LYS A 197 19.93 3.36 7.44
CA LYS A 197 21.25 3.95 7.16
C LYS A 197 22.31 2.87 7.01
N ASP A 198 23.27 3.07 6.11
CA ASP A 198 24.31 2.09 5.77
C ASP A 198 25.21 1.73 6.97
N ASP A 199 25.34 2.64 7.94
CA ASP A 199 26.14 2.45 9.15
C ASP A 199 25.40 1.70 10.27
N ILE A 200 24.20 1.16 10.01
CA ILE A 200 23.52 0.27 10.95
C ILE A 200 24.25 -1.09 11.05
N ASN A 201 24.58 -1.50 12.27
CA ASN A 201 25.13 -2.83 12.50
C ASN A 201 24.01 -3.88 12.62
N ARG A 202 24.36 -5.16 12.42
CA ARG A 202 23.41 -6.28 12.41
C ARG A 202 22.64 -6.43 13.72
N GLU A 203 23.30 -6.21 14.86
CA GLU A 203 22.70 -6.39 16.18
C GLU A 203 21.65 -5.33 16.46
N LEU A 204 21.98 -4.05 16.23
CA LEU A 204 21.03 -2.94 16.38
C LEU A 204 19.84 -3.10 15.44
N LYS A 205 20.06 -3.49 14.18
CA LYS A 205 18.97 -3.76 13.23
C LYS A 205 18.02 -4.83 13.78
N LYS A 206 18.56 -5.97 14.23
CA LYS A 206 17.78 -7.07 14.82
C LYS A 206 16.99 -6.61 16.04
N GLN A 207 17.61 -5.83 16.93
CA GLN A 207 16.93 -5.28 18.11
C GLN A 207 15.75 -4.37 17.73
N LEU A 208 15.92 -3.52 16.71
CA LEU A 208 14.87 -2.62 16.23
C LEU A 208 13.74 -3.37 15.52
N GLU A 209 14.05 -4.40 14.74
CA GLU A 209 13.06 -5.30 14.14
C GLU A 209 12.23 -6.01 15.21
N LEU A 210 12.89 -6.58 16.22
CA LEU A 210 12.23 -7.23 17.35
C LEU A 210 11.37 -6.26 18.16
N LYS A 211 11.83 -5.01 18.32
CA LYS A 211 11.03 -3.95 18.94
C LYS A 211 9.78 -3.65 18.13
N PHE A 212 9.89 -3.60 16.80
CA PHE A 212 8.75 -3.35 15.91
C PHE A 212 7.69 -4.45 16.00
N ILE A 213 8.05 -5.71 15.80
CA ILE A 213 7.06 -6.82 15.79
C ILE A 213 6.39 -7.06 17.15
N LYS A 214 7.03 -6.62 18.26
CA LYS A 214 6.40 -6.64 19.60
C LYS A 214 5.30 -5.59 19.75
N LYS A 215 5.40 -4.48 19.01
CA LYS A 215 4.50 -3.33 19.13
C LYS A 215 3.43 -3.31 18.05
N PHE A 216 3.75 -3.79 16.85
CA PHE A 216 2.91 -3.67 15.66
C PHE A 216 2.49 -5.05 15.14
N PRO A 217 1.28 -5.16 14.57
CA PRO A 217 0.71 -6.42 14.10
C PRO A 217 1.22 -6.82 12.71
N TYR A 218 2.53 -6.91 12.57
CA TYR A 218 3.18 -7.33 11.34
C TYR A 218 4.24 -8.38 11.67
N SER A 219 4.37 -9.34 10.76
CA SER A 219 5.40 -10.38 10.81
C SER A 219 6.64 -9.91 10.07
N LEU A 220 7.82 -10.10 10.67
CA LEU A 220 9.08 -9.89 9.97
C LEU A 220 9.26 -10.96 8.90
N LEU A 221 9.50 -10.56 7.65
CA LEU A 221 9.83 -11.48 6.58
C LEU A 221 11.33 -11.78 6.56
N THR A 222 11.66 -13.05 6.40
CA THR A 222 13.04 -13.57 6.33
C THR A 222 13.27 -14.33 5.02
N ASP A 223 14.52 -14.73 4.78
CA ASP A 223 14.95 -15.56 3.66
C ASP A 223 14.52 -17.04 3.76
N GLU A 224 13.89 -17.45 4.87
CA GLU A 224 13.25 -18.76 5.02
C GLU A 224 12.10 -18.97 4.03
N GLY A 225 11.50 -17.88 3.52
CA GLY A 225 10.54 -17.93 2.41
C GLY A 225 9.12 -18.33 2.80
N GLY A 226 8.79 -18.32 4.09
CA GLY A 226 7.44 -18.53 4.60
C GLY A 226 7.11 -17.60 5.76
N ALA A 227 5.86 -17.14 5.84
CA ALA A 227 5.40 -16.32 6.96
C ALA A 227 3.92 -16.55 7.26
N LYS A 228 3.61 -16.41 8.54
CA LYS A 228 2.25 -16.41 9.08
C LYS A 228 1.85 -14.97 9.33
N LEU A 229 0.80 -14.51 8.66
CA LEU A 229 0.34 -13.13 8.69
C LEU A 229 -0.98 -13.01 9.44
N HIS A 230 -1.15 -11.86 10.07
CA HIS A 230 -2.35 -11.51 10.83
C HIS A 230 -2.88 -10.16 10.38
N ARG A 231 -4.12 -9.84 10.78
CA ARG A 231 -4.74 -8.54 10.57
C ARG A 231 -3.84 -7.40 11.09
N ALA A 232 -3.50 -6.49 10.19
CA ALA A 232 -2.68 -5.31 10.47
C ALA A 232 -3.51 -4.03 10.69
N THR A 233 -4.78 -4.04 10.29
CA THR A 233 -5.68 -2.87 10.29
C THR A 233 -6.56 -2.80 11.54
N ASP A 234 -7.13 -1.63 11.76
CA ASP A 234 -8.23 -1.33 12.69
C ASP A 234 -9.21 -0.36 11.99
N PRO A 235 -10.38 -0.02 12.60
CA PRO A 235 -11.39 0.81 11.95
C PRO A 235 -10.87 2.17 11.46
N ILE A 236 -9.91 2.79 12.16
CA ILE A 236 -9.33 4.08 11.77
C ILE A 236 -8.29 3.90 10.68
N ALA A 237 -7.42 2.88 10.78
CA ALA A 237 -6.45 2.57 9.74
C ALA A 237 -7.11 2.23 8.39
N CYS A 238 -8.32 1.67 8.39
CA CYS A 238 -9.07 1.43 7.16
C CYS A 238 -9.51 2.73 6.45
N MET A 239 -9.65 3.83 7.20
CA MET A 239 -9.99 5.15 6.64
C MET A 239 -8.74 5.96 6.26
N GLU A 240 -7.65 5.84 7.02
CA GLU A 240 -6.35 6.43 6.69
C GLU A 240 -5.24 5.39 6.84
N ILE A 241 -4.94 4.70 5.74
CA ILE A 241 -3.94 3.63 5.73
C ILE A 241 -2.51 4.12 5.99
N ALA A 242 -2.27 5.44 5.88
CA ALA A 242 -0.99 6.03 6.26
C ALA A 242 -0.72 6.00 7.78
N LEU A 243 -1.73 5.68 8.60
CA LEU A 243 -1.60 5.52 10.04
C LEU A 243 -1.52 4.03 10.38
N ILE A 244 -0.33 3.59 10.81
CA ILE A 244 -0.08 2.22 11.24
C ILE A 244 -0.16 2.19 12.76
N TYR A 245 -1.18 1.51 13.30
CA TYR A 245 -1.36 1.41 14.75
C TYR A 245 -0.71 0.16 15.34
N GLY A 246 -0.08 0.34 16.49
CA GLY A 246 0.37 -0.77 17.33
C GLY A 246 -0.80 -1.48 18.03
N TYR A 247 -0.53 -2.62 18.68
CA TYR A 247 -1.56 -3.40 19.36
C TYR A 247 -2.42 -2.58 20.33
N LYS A 248 -1.80 -1.69 21.13
CA LYS A 248 -2.52 -0.82 22.08
C LYS A 248 -3.43 0.18 21.36
N GLY A 249 -2.91 0.86 20.34
CA GLY A 249 -3.68 1.81 19.53
C GLY A 249 -4.89 1.15 18.88
N ARG A 250 -4.72 -0.05 18.32
CA ARG A 250 -5.81 -0.82 17.70
C ARG A 250 -6.93 -1.16 18.68
N ILE A 251 -6.58 -1.70 19.85
CA ILE A 251 -7.56 -2.02 20.91
C ILE A 251 -8.36 -0.77 21.30
N LEU A 252 -7.68 0.37 21.45
CA LEU A 252 -8.34 1.64 21.77
C LEU A 252 -9.28 2.10 20.65
N ASN A 253 -8.84 2.04 19.39
CA ASN A 253 -9.61 2.44 18.22
C ASN A 253 -10.87 1.57 18.06
N GLU A 254 -10.73 0.27 18.24
CA GLU A 254 -11.83 -0.70 18.18
C GLU A 254 -12.83 -0.47 19.31
N ALA A 255 -12.37 -0.27 20.55
CA ALA A 255 -13.25 0.05 21.67
C ALA A 255 -14.05 1.35 21.43
N LYS A 256 -13.41 2.39 20.89
CA LYS A 256 -14.07 3.65 20.50
C LYS A 256 -15.10 3.43 19.40
N ALA A 257 -14.73 2.73 18.34
CA ALA A 257 -15.63 2.43 17.23
C ALA A 257 -16.84 1.60 17.70
N LYS A 258 -16.60 0.53 18.47
CA LYS A 258 -17.68 -0.31 19.03
C LYS A 258 -18.62 0.50 19.93
N LYS A 259 -18.08 1.40 20.76
CA LYS A 259 -18.90 2.32 21.57
C LYS A 259 -19.76 3.26 20.70
N ALA A 260 -19.18 3.84 19.65
CA ALA A 260 -19.92 4.71 18.72
C ALA A 260 -21.05 3.99 17.98
N LEU A 261 -20.93 2.67 17.84
CA LEU A 261 -21.89 1.79 17.18
C LEU A 261 -22.87 1.11 18.13
N GLY A 262 -22.95 1.57 19.39
CA GLY A 262 -23.85 0.99 20.39
C GLY A 262 -23.54 -0.46 20.75
N GLY A 263 -22.29 -0.90 20.59
CA GLY A 263 -21.84 -2.25 20.92
C GLY A 263 -21.99 -3.28 19.79
N ARG A 264 -22.58 -2.91 18.66
CA ARG A 264 -22.80 -3.79 17.51
C ARG A 264 -21.51 -4.21 16.82
N ASP A 265 -21.54 -5.39 16.19
CA ASP A 265 -20.45 -5.89 15.35
C ASP A 265 -20.39 -5.15 14.00
N TYR A 266 -19.19 -5.01 13.45
CA TYR A 266 -18.99 -4.34 12.15
C TYR A 266 -19.67 -5.10 11.01
N LYS A 267 -19.66 -6.44 11.02
CA LYS A 267 -20.29 -7.26 9.98
C LYS A 267 -21.80 -7.06 9.96
N ASP A 268 -22.43 -7.03 11.12
CA ASP A 268 -23.88 -6.81 11.23
C ASP A 268 -24.28 -5.43 10.72
N ILE A 269 -23.47 -4.41 11.01
CA ILE A 269 -23.72 -3.05 10.53
C ILE A 269 -23.55 -2.97 9.01
N ARG A 270 -22.53 -3.62 8.45
CA ARG A 270 -22.36 -3.69 6.99
C ARG A 270 -23.52 -4.41 6.32
N ALA A 271 -23.97 -5.54 6.86
CA ALA A 271 -25.13 -6.26 6.31
C ALA A 271 -26.41 -5.40 6.35
N ASP A 272 -26.62 -4.62 7.42
CA ASP A 272 -27.71 -3.65 7.50
C ASP A 272 -27.59 -2.56 6.43
N ILE A 273 -26.38 -2.04 6.19
CA ILE A 273 -26.12 -1.02 5.17
C ILE A 273 -26.37 -1.59 3.77
N GLU A 274 -25.80 -2.75 3.45
CA GLU A 274 -25.97 -3.42 2.17
C GLU A 274 -27.43 -3.76 1.87
N SER A 275 -28.23 -4.11 2.89
CA SER A 275 -29.67 -4.38 2.73
C SER A 275 -30.53 -3.12 2.61
N LYS A 276 -30.08 -1.98 3.14
CA LYS A 276 -30.85 -0.72 3.16
C LYS A 276 -30.51 0.23 2.02
N TYR A 277 -29.26 0.26 1.58
CA TYR A 277 -28.79 1.21 0.58
C TYR A 277 -28.70 0.54 -0.79
N THR A 278 -29.53 1.02 -1.72
CA THR A 278 -29.50 0.55 -3.11
C THR A 278 -28.17 0.91 -3.79
N GLY A 279 -27.81 0.20 -4.86
CA GLY A 279 -26.63 0.53 -5.67
C GLY A 279 -26.64 1.98 -6.18
N ASP A 280 -27.82 2.54 -6.45
CA ASP A 280 -27.99 3.93 -6.84
C ASP A 280 -27.65 4.91 -5.71
N PHE A 281 -28.02 4.59 -4.46
CA PHE A 281 -27.65 5.40 -3.31
C PHE A 281 -26.13 5.46 -3.13
N LEU A 282 -25.48 4.29 -3.18
CA LEU A 282 -24.02 4.20 -3.07
C LEU A 282 -23.31 4.95 -4.20
N LYS A 283 -23.82 4.83 -5.43
CA LYS A 283 -23.31 5.57 -6.59
C LYS A 283 -23.46 7.09 -6.42
N LYS A 284 -24.61 7.55 -5.92
CA LYS A 284 -24.85 8.97 -5.63
C LYS A 284 -23.87 9.49 -4.56
N GLY A 285 -23.69 8.75 -3.47
CA GLY A 285 -22.72 9.09 -2.42
C GLY A 285 -21.28 9.19 -2.95
N ARG A 286 -20.85 8.22 -3.75
CA ARG A 286 -19.53 8.25 -4.42
C ARG A 286 -19.37 9.50 -5.30
N LEU A 287 -20.34 9.81 -6.15
CA LEU A 287 -20.28 11.00 -7.02
C LEU A 287 -20.21 12.31 -6.22
N MET A 288 -20.89 12.40 -5.07
CA MET A 288 -20.78 13.56 -4.18
C MET A 288 -19.36 13.70 -3.62
N ASN A 289 -18.78 12.61 -3.11
CA ASN A 289 -17.40 12.60 -2.60
C ASN A 289 -16.40 12.96 -3.70
N GLU A 290 -16.55 12.39 -4.89
CA GLU A 290 -15.70 12.70 -6.04
C GLU A 290 -15.83 14.16 -6.49
N HIS A 291 -17.04 14.73 -6.45
CA HIS A 291 -17.22 16.14 -6.78
C HIS A 291 -16.55 17.06 -5.76
N LEU A 292 -16.56 16.70 -4.48
CA LEU A 292 -15.83 17.42 -3.43
C LEU A 292 -14.32 17.33 -3.61
N MET A 293 -13.79 16.16 -3.98
CA MET A 293 -12.35 15.97 -4.21
C MET A 293 -11.86 16.57 -5.53
N PHE A 294 -12.68 16.49 -6.58
CA PHE A 294 -12.36 16.93 -7.94
C PHE A 294 -13.42 17.92 -8.47
N PRO A 295 -13.57 19.11 -7.87
CA PRO A 295 -14.67 20.04 -8.20
C PRO A 295 -14.64 20.56 -9.65
N LYS A 296 -13.49 20.42 -10.33
CA LYS A 296 -13.30 20.82 -11.73
C LYS A 296 -13.57 19.70 -12.74
N ASP A 297 -13.84 18.47 -12.30
CA ASP A 297 -14.16 17.36 -13.19
C ASP A 297 -15.59 17.51 -13.75
N LYS A 298 -15.67 17.84 -15.04
CA LYS A 298 -16.93 18.06 -15.75
C LYS A 298 -17.76 16.79 -15.90
N ASN A 299 -17.12 15.62 -15.94
CA ASN A 299 -17.84 14.34 -16.08
C ASN A 299 -18.51 13.99 -14.75
N VAL A 300 -17.79 14.08 -13.63
CA VAL A 300 -18.35 13.86 -12.29
C VAL A 300 -19.51 14.83 -12.04
N LYS A 301 -19.32 16.11 -12.33
CA LYS A 301 -20.39 17.12 -12.21
C LYS A 301 -21.62 16.76 -13.06
N ARG A 302 -21.43 16.40 -14.33
CA ARG A 302 -22.53 16.03 -15.23
C ARG A 302 -23.30 14.80 -14.73
N GLU A 303 -22.59 13.77 -14.24
CA GLU A 303 -23.24 12.58 -13.69
C GLU A 303 -23.99 12.90 -12.39
N LEU A 304 -23.44 13.76 -11.53
CA LEU A 304 -24.10 14.23 -10.32
C LEU A 304 -25.37 15.05 -10.64
N ASP A 305 -25.29 15.97 -11.60
CA ASP A 305 -26.42 16.80 -12.05
C ASP A 305 -27.57 15.92 -12.57
N LYS A 306 -27.28 14.84 -13.31
CA LYS A 306 -28.30 13.87 -13.78
C LYS A 306 -29.06 13.18 -12.63
N PHE A 307 -28.44 13.00 -11.47
CA PHE A 307 -29.12 12.43 -10.30
C PHE A 307 -30.07 13.44 -9.66
N PHE A 308 -29.71 14.72 -9.62
CA PHE A 308 -30.53 15.78 -9.02
C PHE A 308 -31.53 16.40 -10.00
N SER A 309 -31.41 16.16 -11.30
CA SER A 309 -32.37 16.62 -12.32
C SER A 309 -33.51 15.61 -12.59
N LYS A 310 -33.56 14.50 -11.85
CA LYS A 310 -34.61 13.46 -11.95
C LYS A 310 -35.67 13.58 -10.83
N GLU A 311 -35.57 14.60 -9.99
CA GLU A 311 -36.61 15.06 -9.06
C GLU A 311 -37.40 16.21 -9.70
#